data_AF-A0A6M3JKT5-F1
#
_entry.id   AF-A0A6M3JKT5-F1
#
_cell.length_a   1.000
_cell.length_b   1.000
_cell.length_c   1.000
_cell.angle_alpha   90.00
_cell.angle_beta   90.00
_cell.angle_gamma   90.00
#
_symmetry.space_group_name_H-M   'P 1'
#
loop_
_entity.id
_entity.type
_entity.pdbx_description
1 polymer ?
#
loop_
_entity_poly.entity_id
_entity_poly.type
_entity_poly.pdbx_seq_one_letter_code
_entity_poly.pdbx_strand_id
1 'polypeptide(L)' 'MRDPKRIKRICKILEKAWSLSPDQRLGQFLSNYVYGHRQDIFFLEDDEVEKLLNGLYKAIISTRSSKSTKKDTK' A
#
# COMPACT_ATOMS: atom_id res chain seq x y z
N MET A 1 -6.23 6.67 18.16
CA MET A 1 -7.42 7.54 18.40
C MET A 1 -8.44 7.30 17.29
N ARG A 2 -9.71 6.99 17.60
CA ARG A 2 -10.74 6.58 16.61
C ARG A 2 -11.41 7.76 15.88
N ASP A 3 -10.63 8.71 15.37
CA ASP A 3 -11.14 9.85 14.60
C ASP A 3 -11.82 9.38 13.30
N PRO A 4 -13.12 9.64 13.04
CA PRO A 4 -13.78 9.22 11.82
C PRO A 4 -13.11 9.68 10.52
N LYS A 5 -12.37 10.81 10.54
CA LYS A 5 -11.63 11.30 9.36
C LYS A 5 -10.52 10.32 8.93
N ARG A 6 -10.03 9.46 9.83
CA ARG A 6 -9.02 8.42 9.53
C ARG A 6 -9.47 7.47 8.43
N ILE A 7 -10.75 7.08 8.44
CA ILE A 7 -11.33 6.14 7.47
C ILE A 7 -11.13 6.67 6.06
N LYS A 8 -11.53 7.93 5.83
CA LYS A 8 -11.43 8.55 4.50
C LYS A 8 -9.98 8.73 4.05
N ARG A 9 -9.05 8.99 4.97
CA ARG A 9 -7.61 9.09 4.66
C ARG A 9 -7.06 7.73 4.25
N ILE A 10 -7.27 6.70 5.05
CA ILE A 10 -6.81 5.33 4.79
C ILE A 10 -7.38 4.82 3.46
N CYS A 11 -8.68 4.98 3.21
CA CYS A 11 -9.30 4.55 1.95
C CYS A 11 -8.65 5.20 0.73
N LYS A 12 -8.32 6.50 0.78
CA LYS A 12 -7.63 7.20 -0.32
C LYS A 12 -6.22 6.67 -0.58
N ILE A 13 -5.49 6.28 0.46
CA ILE A 13 -4.14 5.74 0.32
C ILE A 13 -4.22 4.30 -0.20
N LEU A 14 -5.15 3.51 0.34
CA LEU A 14 -5.44 2.14 -0.09
C LEU A 14 -5.79 2.10 -1.57
N GLU A 15 -6.70 2.95 -2.02
CA GLU A 15 -7.08 3.07 -3.44
C GLU A 15 -5.83 3.28 -4.31
N LYS A 16 -5.03 4.31 -4.01
CA LYS A 16 -3.80 4.61 -4.77
C LYS A 16 -2.80 3.47 -4.79
N ALA A 17 -2.59 2.81 -3.65
CA ALA A 17 -1.61 1.73 -3.54
C ALA A 17 -2.09 0.46 -4.25
N TRP A 18 -3.37 0.10 -4.08
CA TRP A 18 -3.96 -1.09 -4.68
C TRP A 18 -4.09 -0.97 -6.20
N SER A 19 -4.39 0.21 -6.73
CA SER A 19 -4.40 0.46 -8.19
C SER A 19 -3.06 0.20 -8.87
N LEU A 20 -1.95 0.06 -8.13
CA LEU A 20 -0.65 -0.30 -8.69
C LEU A 20 -0.50 -1.80 -8.98
N SER A 21 -1.37 -2.63 -8.38
CA SER A 21 -1.40 -4.10 -8.51
C SER A 21 -2.85 -4.59 -8.74
N PRO A 22 -3.47 -4.21 -9.87
CA PRO A 22 -4.88 -4.51 -10.15
C PRO A 22 -5.16 -6.01 -10.35
N ASP A 23 -4.11 -6.82 -10.51
CA ASP A 23 -4.16 -8.28 -10.58
C ASP A 23 -4.55 -8.93 -9.24
N GLN A 24 -4.23 -8.28 -8.12
CA GLN A 24 -4.58 -8.77 -6.80
C GLN A 24 -5.98 -8.30 -6.42
N ARG A 25 -6.84 -9.21 -5.93
CA ARG A 25 -8.10 -8.81 -5.27
C ARG A 25 -7.77 -8.11 -3.94
N LEU A 26 -8.67 -7.26 -3.45
CA LEU A 26 -8.44 -6.47 -2.23
C LEU A 26 -7.93 -7.30 -1.04
N GLY A 27 -8.57 -8.43 -0.75
CA GLY A 27 -8.14 -9.30 0.36
C GLY A 27 -6.71 -9.84 0.19
N GLN A 28 -6.33 -10.20 -1.04
CA GLN A 28 -4.96 -10.65 -1.34
C GLN A 28 -3.96 -9.52 -1.17
N PHE A 29 -4.29 -8.32 -1.66
CA PHE A 29 -3.44 -7.15 -1.52
C PHE A 29 -3.19 -6.80 -0.05
N LEU A 30 -4.25 -6.76 0.77
CA LEU A 30 -4.13 -6.49 2.20
C LEU A 30 -3.32 -7.57 2.92
N SER A 31 -3.53 -8.84 2.59
CA SER A 31 -2.73 -9.96 3.12
C SER A 31 -1.24 -9.78 2.78
N ASN A 32 -0.91 -9.48 1.52
CA ASN A 32 0.48 -9.39 1.06
C ASN A 32 1.23 -8.18 1.63
N TYR A 33 0.58 -7.03 1.77
CA TYR A 33 1.29 -5.76 2.00
C TYR A 33 0.92 -5.02 3.29
N VAL A 34 -0.21 -5.34 3.91
CA VAL A 34 -0.69 -4.64 5.11
C VAL A 34 -0.64 -5.56 6.32
N TYR A 35 -1.29 -6.71 6.23
CA TYR A 35 -1.38 -7.67 7.33
C TYR A 35 -0.16 -8.59 7.40
N GLY A 36 0.41 -8.95 6.25
CA GLY A 36 1.46 -9.97 6.18
C GLY A 36 0.97 -11.30 6.75
N HIS A 37 1.89 -12.03 7.39
CA HIS A 37 1.59 -13.26 8.14
C HIS A 37 1.23 -13.02 9.61
N ARG A 38 0.77 -11.80 9.97
CA ARG A 38 0.38 -11.50 11.36
C ARG A 38 -0.82 -12.36 11.75
N GLN A 39 -0.72 -13.04 12.90
CA GLN A 39 -1.82 -13.85 13.43
C GLN A 39 -2.96 -12.97 13.94
N ASP A 40 -2.65 -11.82 14.53
CA ASP A 40 -3.64 -10.93 15.14
C ASP A 40 -3.77 -9.58 14.42
N ILE A 41 -4.39 -9.61 13.24
CA ILE A 41 -4.65 -8.40 12.43
C ILE A 41 -5.49 -7.34 13.16
N PHE A 42 -6.21 -7.74 14.22
CA PHE A 42 -7.10 -6.87 15.00
C PHE A 42 -6.37 -5.85 15.88
N PHE A 43 -5.09 -6.07 16.19
CA PHE A 43 -4.26 -5.14 16.96
C PHE A 43 -3.44 -4.19 16.08
N LEU A 44 -3.60 -4.26 14.76
CA LEU A 44 -2.91 -3.35 13.86
C LEU A 44 -3.54 -1.95 13.96
N GLU A 45 -2.76 -0.99 14.46
CA GLU A 45 -3.24 0.38 14.61
C GLU A 45 -3.32 1.09 13.26
N ASP A 46 -4.29 2.00 13.11
CA ASP A 46 -4.52 2.74 11.87
C ASP A 46 -3.29 3.51 11.38
N ASP A 47 -2.50 4.08 12.30
CA ASP A 47 -1.28 4.81 11.96
C ASP A 47 -0.22 3.88 11.35
N GLU A 48 -0.18 2.61 11.78
CA GLU A 48 0.66 1.58 11.17
C GLU A 48 0.16 1.23 9.76
N VAL A 49 -1.15 1.08 9.57
CA VAL A 49 -1.77 0.86 8.25
C VAL A 49 -1.42 2.00 7.30
N GLU A 50 -1.60 3.26 7.74
CA GLU A 50 -1.25 4.45 6.94
C GLU A 50 0.24 4.44 6.57
N LYS A 51 1.14 4.10 7.51
CA LYS A 51 2.59 4.04 7.27
C LYS A 51 2.96 2.97 6.25
N LEU A 52 2.41 1.76 6.37
CA LEU A 52 2.67 0.65 5.45
C LEU A 52 2.20 0.97 4.02
N LEU A 53 0.98 1.46 3.87
CA LEU A 53 0.43 1.81 2.56
C LEU A 53 1.21 2.96 1.89
N ASN A 54 1.58 3.99 2.65
CA ASN A 54 2.41 5.09 2.12
C ASN A 54 3.81 4.62 1.73
N GLY A 55 4.43 3.74 2.53
CA GLY A 55 5.73 3.14 2.21
C GLY A 55 5.69 2.35 0.91
N LEU A 56 4.67 1.50 0.74
CA LEU A 56 4.45 0.73 -0.48
C LEU A 56 4.27 1.64 -1.70
N TYR A 57 3.41 2.65 -1.60
CA TYR A 57 3.18 3.59 -2.69
C TYR A 57 4.48 4.28 -3.14
N LYS A 58 5.28 4.77 -2.20
CA LYS A 58 6.58 5.39 -2.48
C LYS A 58 7.57 4.42 -3.13
N ALA A 59 7.66 3.19 -2.61
CA ALA A 59 8.58 2.18 -3.13
C ALA A 59 8.26 1.79 -4.58
N ILE A 60 6.98 1.60 -4.91
CA ILE A 60 6.55 1.25 -6.27
C ILE A 60 6.79 2.41 -7.24
N ILE A 61 6.45 3.64 -6.86
CA ILE A 61 6.65 4.82 -7.70
C ILE A 61 8.14 5.06 -7.96
N SER A 62 8.98 4.96 -6.94
CA SER A 62 10.44 5.06 -7.08
C SER A 62 10.99 4.00 -8.04
N THR A 63 10.57 2.74 -7.88
CA THR A 63 11.00 1.63 -8.75
C THR A 63 10.57 1.82 -10.21
N ARG A 64 9.37 2.35 -10.45
CA ARG A 64 8.88 2.64 -11.81
C ARG A 64 9.65 3.78 -12.47
N SER A 65 10.02 4.81 -11.70
CA SER A 65 10.83 5.93 -12.20
C SER A 65 12.24 5.46 -12.63
N SER A 66 12.86 4.55 -11.87
CA SER A 66 14.19 4.00 -12.19
C SER A 66 14.20 2.98 -13.35
N LYS A 67 13.07 2.36 -13.68
CA LYS A 67 12.96 1.43 -14.83
C LYS A 67 12.75 2.16 -16.17
N SER A 68 12.28 3.40 -16.15
CA SER A 68 12.09 4.20 -17.37
C SER A 68 13.41 4.67 -17.99
N THR A 69 14.47 4.83 -17.20
CA THR A 69 15.77 5.37 -17.67
C THR A 69 16.71 4.32 -18.26
N LYS A 70 16.32 3.04 -18.29
CA LYS A 70 17.15 1.92 -18.77
C LYS A 70 16.70 1.31 -20.10
N LYS A 71 15.73 1.93 -20.80
CA LYS A 71 15.17 1.37 -22.04
C LYS A 71 15.77 1.93 -23.34
N ASP A 72 16.67 2.91 -23.27
CA ASP A 72 17.26 3.58 -24.45
C ASP A 72 18.76 3.26 -24.65
N THR A 73 19.18 2.01 -24.40
CA THR A 73 20.54 1.59 -24.77
C THR A 73 20.54 0.14 -25.22
N LYS A 74 19.95 -0.12 -26.38
CA LYS A 74 20.45 -1.14 -27.30
C LYS A 74 19.93 -0.92 -28.72
#